data_AF-A0A0R2Q6K8-F1
#
_entry.id   AF-A0A0R2Q6K8-F1
#
_cell.length_a   1.000
_cell.length_b   1.000
_cell.length_c   1.000
_cell.angle_alpha   90.00
_cell.angle_beta   90.00
_cell.angle_gamma   90.00
#
_symmetry.space_group_name_H-M   'P 1'
#
loop_
_entity.id
_entity.type
_entity.pdbx_description
1 polymer ?
#
loop_
_entity_poly.entity_id
_entity_poly.type
_entity_poly.pdbx_seq_one_letter_code
_entity_poly.pdbx_strand_id
1 'polypeptide(L)'
;MPVDPSAIRTWANAVTVGRLLISPLMFAIIPADNVGSWVATGLWFLLCLSDLVDGQLARKHGTTRSGAFLDPLADKVCVLGSMFILVSRGMFSPWLVGLIAAREIAISLYRVFAGAKGVSVPASKAAKFKTFAQQVSVGFAVLPWSAADYNYLAKGSLGIATALTLYSGLQYGAVAFKSRKQA
;
A
#
# COMPACT_ATOMS: atom_id res chain seq x y z
N MET A 1 2.87 -22.95 18.49
CA MET A 1 1.65 -23.79 18.46
C MET A 1 0.57 -23.02 17.70
N PRO A 2 -0.19 -23.70 16.83
CA PRO A 2 -1.31 -23.06 16.15
C PRO A 2 -2.37 -22.62 17.16
N VAL A 3 -2.93 -21.42 16.98
CA VAL A 3 -4.05 -20.92 17.77
C VAL A 3 -5.35 -21.63 17.37
N ASP A 4 -6.25 -21.79 18.35
CA ASP A 4 -7.59 -22.33 18.10
C ASP A 4 -8.33 -21.46 17.05
N PRO A 5 -8.92 -22.04 15.99
CA PRO A 5 -9.69 -21.30 14.99
C PRO A 5 -10.83 -20.44 15.56
N SER A 6 -11.35 -20.79 16.73
CA SER A 6 -12.39 -20.05 17.46
C SER A 6 -11.83 -18.97 18.40
N ALA A 7 -10.50 -18.89 18.57
CA ALA A 7 -9.87 -17.91 19.45
C ALA A 7 -10.07 -16.48 18.95
N ILE A 8 -10.64 -15.65 19.82
CA ILE A 8 -10.86 -14.23 19.54
C ILE A 8 -9.61 -13.41 19.89
N ARG A 9 -8.97 -13.73 21.04
CA ARG A 9 -7.80 -13.00 21.57
C ARG A 9 -6.50 -13.59 21.02
N THR A 10 -6.13 -13.14 19.83
CA THR A 10 -4.82 -13.46 19.22
C THR A 10 -4.07 -12.18 18.93
N TRP A 11 -2.74 -12.27 18.86
CA TRP A 11 -1.90 -11.11 18.51
C TRP A 11 -2.23 -10.55 17.12
N ALA A 12 -2.56 -11.41 16.15
CA ALA A 12 -3.00 -10.97 14.82
C ALA A 12 -4.29 -10.14 14.92
N ASN A 13 -5.32 -10.66 15.59
CA ASN A 13 -6.59 -9.94 15.75
C ASN A 13 -6.41 -8.63 16.53
N ALA A 14 -5.52 -8.59 17.53
CA ALA A 14 -5.23 -7.37 18.29
C ALA A 14 -4.64 -6.27 17.40
N VAL A 15 -3.71 -6.63 16.50
CA VAL A 15 -3.14 -5.68 15.53
C VAL A 15 -4.20 -5.20 14.55
N THR A 16 -5.03 -6.09 14.01
CA THR A 16 -6.13 -5.74 13.10
C THR A 16 -7.14 -4.79 13.75
N VAL A 17 -7.58 -5.09 14.97
CA VAL A 17 -8.50 -4.23 15.72
C VAL A 17 -7.83 -2.90 16.06
N GLY A 18 -6.56 -2.91 16.46
CA GLY A 18 -5.78 -1.69 16.69
C GLY A 18 -5.76 -0.80 15.45
N ARG A 19 -5.48 -1.36 14.28
CA ARG A 19 -5.53 -0.64 12.99
C ARG A 19 -6.91 -0.04 12.74
N LEU A 20 -7.98 -0.80 12.96
CA LEU A 20 -9.35 -0.30 12.80
C LEU A 20 -9.63 0.89 13.74
N LEU A 21 -9.18 0.83 14.99
CA LEU A 21 -9.36 1.90 15.98
C LEU A 21 -8.50 3.14 15.71
N ILE A 22 -7.31 2.96 15.12
CA ILE A 22 -6.40 4.05 14.75
C ILE A 22 -6.82 4.69 13.41
N SER A 23 -7.56 3.99 12.56
CA SER A 23 -7.99 4.53 11.24
C SER A 23 -8.72 5.88 11.32
N PRO A 24 -9.65 6.13 12.26
CA PRO A 24 -10.23 7.47 12.46
C PRO A 24 -9.20 8.58 12.76
N LEU A 25 -8.13 8.26 13.49
CA LEU A 25 -7.06 9.21 13.74
C LEU A 25 -6.31 9.55 12.45
N MET A 26 -6.11 8.56 11.56
CA MET A 26 -5.56 8.81 10.22
C MET A 26 -6.43 9.82 9.46
N PHE A 27 -7.75 9.66 9.49
CA PHE A 27 -8.68 10.57 8.81
C PHE A 27 -8.57 12.01 9.33
N ALA A 28 -8.40 12.17 10.65
CA ALA A 28 -8.27 13.48 11.28
C ALA A 28 -6.94 14.18 10.96
N ILE A 29 -5.86 13.43 10.80
CA ILE A 29 -4.50 13.97 10.59
C ILE A 29 -4.21 14.27 9.10
N ILE A 30 -4.99 13.72 8.16
CA ILE A 30 -4.88 14.10 6.74
C ILE A 30 -5.10 15.62 6.59
N PRO A 31 -4.08 16.37 6.13
CA PRO A 31 -4.13 17.82 6.08
C PRO A 31 -5.22 18.34 5.14
N ALA A 32 -5.71 19.55 5.43
CA ALA A 32 -6.74 20.20 4.63
C ALA A 32 -6.19 21.00 3.45
N ASP A 33 -4.90 21.27 3.44
CA ASP A 33 -4.20 22.24 2.60
C ASP A 33 -3.54 21.64 1.35
N ASN A 34 -3.82 20.37 1.02
CA ASN A 34 -3.28 19.64 -0.14
C ASN A 34 -1.74 19.50 -0.18
N VAL A 35 -1.03 19.95 0.85
CA VAL A 35 0.45 19.90 0.89
C VAL A 35 0.95 18.53 1.37
N GLY A 36 0.16 17.78 2.12
CA GLY A 36 0.60 16.54 2.79
C GLY A 36 1.29 16.82 4.13
N SER A 37 1.58 15.76 4.91
CA SER A 37 2.19 15.90 6.24
C SER A 37 3.08 14.71 6.58
N TRP A 38 4.26 14.98 7.13
CA TRP A 38 5.16 13.93 7.62
C TRP A 38 4.51 13.10 8.74
N VAL A 39 3.65 13.71 9.56
CA VAL A 39 2.91 13.00 10.61
C VAL A 39 1.88 12.05 9.98
N ALA A 40 1.11 12.53 9.00
CA ALA A 40 0.15 11.71 8.26
C ALA A 40 0.86 10.56 7.52
N THR A 41 2.01 10.85 6.90
CA THR A 41 2.83 9.87 6.19
C THR A 41 3.37 8.79 7.13
N GLY A 42 3.93 9.20 8.28
CA GLY A 42 4.44 8.28 9.28
C GLY A 42 3.33 7.36 9.80
N LEU A 43 2.17 7.92 10.13
CA LEU A 43 1.03 7.12 10.58
C LEU A 43 0.51 6.18 9.49
N TRP A 44 0.39 6.66 8.24
CA TRP A 44 -0.02 5.84 7.11
C TRP A 44 0.92 4.64 6.90
N PHE A 45 2.22 4.89 6.95
CA PHE A 45 3.23 3.85 6.84
C PHE A 45 3.12 2.82 7.97
N LEU A 46 2.90 3.26 9.21
CA LEU A 46 2.67 2.38 10.35
C LEU A 46 1.41 1.52 10.17
N LEU A 47 0.32 2.09 9.65
CA LEU A 47 -0.91 1.35 9.37
C LEU A 47 -0.73 0.31 8.27
N CYS A 48 -0.03 0.64 7.18
CA CYS A 48 0.33 -0.32 6.13
C CYS A 48 1.25 -1.42 6.66
N LEU A 49 2.22 -1.09 7.51
CA LEU A 49 3.11 -2.06 8.12
C LEU A 49 2.35 -3.00 9.08
N SER A 50 1.35 -2.47 9.81
CA SER A 50 0.54 -3.28 10.72
C SER A 50 -0.24 -4.40 10.00
N ASP A 51 -0.72 -4.17 8.77
CA ASP A 51 -1.34 -5.19 7.90
C ASP A 51 -0.36 -6.29 7.47
N LEU A 52 0.90 -5.92 7.23
CA LEU A 52 1.93 -6.92 6.93
C LEU A 52 2.22 -7.78 8.16
N VAL A 53 2.27 -7.15 9.33
CA VAL A 53 2.56 -7.79 10.61
C VAL A 53 1.43 -8.74 11.02
N ASP A 54 0.16 -8.31 10.98
CA ASP A 54 -0.97 -9.18 11.34
C ASP A 54 -1.03 -10.42 10.42
N GLY A 55 -0.79 -10.26 9.11
CA GLY A 55 -0.75 -11.34 8.16
C GLY A 55 0.44 -12.28 8.36
N GLN A 56 1.61 -11.77 8.78
CA GLN A 56 2.75 -12.60 9.17
C GLN A 56 2.45 -13.41 10.44
N LEU A 57 1.84 -12.77 11.44
CA LEU A 57 1.43 -13.43 12.68
C LEU A 57 0.39 -14.52 12.41
N ALA A 58 -0.61 -14.26 11.57
CA ALA A 58 -1.61 -15.25 11.18
C ALA A 58 -0.98 -16.44 10.43
N ARG A 59 0.01 -16.20 9.56
CA ARG A 59 0.76 -17.29 8.90
C ARG A 59 1.59 -18.13 9.87
N LYS A 60 2.17 -17.51 10.89
CA LYS A 60 3.04 -18.17 11.88
C LYS A 60 2.25 -18.92 12.96
N HIS A 61 1.12 -18.36 13.37
CA HIS A 61 0.34 -18.84 14.51
C HIS A 61 -0.98 -19.49 14.12
N GLY A 62 -1.43 -19.42 12.87
CA GLY A 62 -2.71 -19.95 12.42
C GLY A 62 -3.78 -18.85 12.28
N THR A 63 -4.68 -19.04 11.32
CA THR A 63 -5.79 -18.12 11.02
C THR A 63 -7.00 -18.40 11.92
N THR A 64 -7.65 -17.34 12.40
CA THR A 64 -8.89 -17.45 13.19
C THR A 64 -10.09 -17.01 12.37
N ARG A 65 -11.29 -17.49 12.73
CA ARG A 65 -12.53 -17.10 12.04
C ARG A 65 -12.81 -15.60 12.20
N SER A 66 -12.50 -15.03 13.36
CA SER A 66 -12.63 -13.59 13.60
C SER A 66 -11.63 -12.79 12.79
N GLY A 67 -10.36 -13.20 12.72
CA GLY A 67 -9.34 -12.55 11.89
C GLY A 67 -9.72 -12.53 10.40
N ALA A 68 -10.17 -13.67 9.88
CA ALA A 68 -10.63 -13.78 8.48
C ALA A 68 -11.78 -12.80 8.11
N PHE A 69 -12.56 -12.34 9.10
CA PHE A 69 -13.58 -11.32 8.93
C PHE A 69 -13.06 -9.90 9.21
N LEU A 70 -12.28 -9.72 10.27
CA LEU A 70 -11.77 -8.43 10.72
C LEU A 70 -10.73 -7.86 9.76
N ASP A 71 -9.82 -8.67 9.21
CA ASP A 71 -8.73 -8.16 8.36
C ASP A 71 -9.28 -7.47 7.10
N PRO A 72 -10.19 -8.09 6.31
CA PRO A 72 -10.75 -7.43 5.14
C PRO A 72 -11.68 -6.26 5.44
N LEU A 73 -12.15 -6.11 6.69
CA LEU A 73 -12.94 -4.99 7.14
C LEU A 73 -12.02 -3.81 7.51
N ALA A 74 -11.02 -4.06 8.35
CA ALA A 74 -10.04 -3.07 8.78
C ALA A 74 -9.27 -2.48 7.59
N ASP A 75 -8.85 -3.31 6.64
CA ASP A 75 -8.18 -2.86 5.41
C ASP A 75 -9.07 -1.87 4.62
N LYS A 76 -10.35 -2.21 4.41
CA LYS A 76 -11.27 -1.35 3.65
C LYS A 76 -11.60 -0.06 4.37
N VAL A 77 -11.84 -0.11 5.69
CA VAL A 77 -12.10 1.09 6.48
C VAL A 77 -10.89 2.02 6.41
N CYS A 78 -9.69 1.49 6.64
CA CYS A 78 -8.45 2.28 6.59
C CYS A 78 -8.23 2.90 5.21
N VAL A 79 -8.22 2.08 4.15
CA VAL A 79 -7.89 2.53 2.79
C VAL A 79 -9.00 3.38 2.19
N LEU A 80 -10.24 2.87 2.11
CA LEU A 80 -11.34 3.63 1.50
C LEU A 80 -11.68 4.87 2.33
N GLY A 81 -11.65 4.78 3.66
CA GLY A 81 -11.87 5.94 4.52
C GLY A 81 -10.86 7.04 4.24
N SER A 82 -9.57 6.70 4.14
CA SER A 82 -8.53 7.67 3.78
C SER A 82 -8.75 8.26 2.38
N MET A 83 -9.15 7.44 1.39
CA MET A 83 -9.48 7.92 0.05
C MET A 83 -10.66 8.89 0.05
N PHE A 84 -11.71 8.63 0.83
CA PHE A 84 -12.86 9.54 0.95
C PHE A 84 -12.49 10.86 1.62
N ILE A 85 -11.63 10.84 2.63
CA ILE A 85 -11.09 12.08 3.20
C ILE A 85 -10.29 12.84 2.14
N LEU A 86 -9.42 12.18 1.39
CA LEU A 86 -8.67 12.82 0.30
C LEU A 86 -9.56 13.38 -0.81
N VAL A 87 -10.71 12.78 -1.09
CA VAL A 87 -11.75 13.36 -1.96
C VAL A 87 -12.31 14.64 -1.34
N SER A 88 -12.64 14.63 -0.05
CA SER A 88 -13.16 15.81 0.65
C SER A 88 -12.16 16.96 0.71
N ARG A 89 -10.86 16.68 0.62
CA ARG A 89 -9.78 17.68 0.51
C ARG A 89 -9.53 18.15 -0.93
N GLY A 90 -10.16 17.53 -1.91
CA GLY A 90 -9.95 17.84 -3.33
C GLY A 90 -8.69 17.22 -3.94
N MET A 91 -8.00 16.32 -3.23
CA MET A 91 -6.81 15.63 -3.73
C MET A 91 -7.16 14.49 -4.67
N PHE A 92 -8.26 13.78 -4.40
CA PHE A 92 -8.74 12.66 -5.21
C PHE A 92 -10.06 12.97 -5.91
N SER A 93 -10.24 12.38 -7.09
CA SER A 93 -11.48 12.50 -7.84
C SER A 93 -12.62 11.68 -7.18
N PRO A 94 -13.78 12.28 -6.89
CA PRO A 94 -14.91 11.58 -6.28
C PRO A 94 -15.43 10.43 -7.15
N TRP A 95 -15.40 10.57 -8.48
CA TRP A 95 -15.90 9.51 -9.37
C TRP A 95 -14.97 8.29 -9.40
N LEU A 96 -13.65 8.50 -9.35
CA LEU A 96 -12.66 7.41 -9.30
C LEU A 96 -12.77 6.64 -7.98
N VAL A 97 -12.80 7.36 -6.86
CA VAL A 97 -12.92 6.74 -5.53
C VAL A 97 -14.27 6.06 -5.37
N GLY A 98 -15.35 6.65 -5.88
CA GLY A 98 -16.68 6.04 -5.91
C GLY A 98 -16.71 4.70 -6.66
N LEU A 99 -16.08 4.63 -7.84
CA LEU A 99 -15.99 3.39 -8.62
C LEU A 99 -15.19 2.31 -7.88
N ILE A 100 -14.07 2.70 -7.26
CA ILE A 100 -13.25 1.80 -6.44
C ILE A 100 -14.07 1.27 -5.27
N ALA A 101 -14.73 2.13 -4.51
CA ALA A 101 -15.53 1.77 -3.35
C ALA A 101 -16.69 0.83 -3.74
N ALA A 102 -17.44 1.16 -4.80
CA ALA A 102 -18.53 0.34 -5.30
C ALA A 102 -18.04 -1.07 -5.67
N ARG A 103 -16.91 -1.17 -6.38
CA ARG A 103 -16.31 -2.46 -6.75
C ARG A 103 -15.82 -3.25 -5.54
N GLU A 104 -15.17 -2.60 -4.56
CA GLU A 104 -14.70 -3.27 -3.35
C GLU A 104 -15.85 -3.84 -2.51
N ILE A 105 -16.94 -3.08 -2.38
CA ILE A 105 -18.15 -3.51 -1.66
C ILE A 105 -18.81 -4.66 -2.42
N ALA A 106 -19.04 -4.51 -3.73
CA ALA A 106 -19.67 -5.54 -4.56
C ALA A 106 -18.93 -6.89 -4.52
N ILE A 107 -17.60 -6.87 -4.68
CA ILE A 107 -16.80 -8.10 -4.63
C ILE A 107 -16.73 -8.70 -3.22
N SER A 108 -16.76 -7.86 -2.18
CA SER A 108 -16.82 -8.35 -0.80
C SER A 108 -18.13 -9.07 -0.52
N LEU A 109 -19.25 -8.46 -0.90
CA LEU A 109 -20.57 -9.08 -0.78
C LEU A 109 -20.63 -10.38 -1.59
N TYR A 110 -20.16 -10.36 -2.84
CA TYR A 110 -20.10 -11.57 -3.67
C TYR A 110 -19.33 -12.71 -2.99
N ARG A 111 -18.16 -12.42 -2.40
CA ARG A 111 -17.37 -13.43 -1.68
C ARG A 111 -18.09 -13.97 -0.45
N VAL A 112 -18.81 -13.12 0.28
CA VAL A 112 -19.61 -13.55 1.43
C VAL A 112 -20.74 -14.47 0.99
N PHE A 113 -21.49 -14.11 -0.06
CA PHE A 113 -22.58 -14.94 -0.58
C PHE A 113 -22.10 -16.25 -1.21
N ALA A 114 -20.99 -16.21 -1.96
CA ALA A 114 -20.38 -17.42 -2.53
C ALA A 114 -19.88 -18.36 -1.42
N GLY A 115 -19.22 -17.81 -0.41
CA GLY A 115 -18.76 -18.58 0.76
C GLY A 115 -19.91 -19.21 1.55
N ALA A 116 -21.04 -18.51 1.70
CA ALA A 116 -22.25 -19.06 2.32
C ALA A 116 -22.83 -20.27 1.55
N LYS A 117 -22.56 -20.36 0.24
CA LYS A 117 -22.93 -21.50 -0.62
C LYS A 117 -21.83 -22.57 -0.71
N GLY A 118 -20.79 -22.49 0.12
CA GLY A 118 -19.65 -23.41 0.10
C GLY A 118 -18.65 -23.18 -1.04
N VAL A 119 -18.80 -22.11 -1.82
CA VAL A 119 -17.89 -21.77 -2.92
C VAL A 119 -16.79 -20.83 -2.40
N SER A 120 -15.55 -21.34 -2.38
CA SER A 120 -14.39 -20.53 -2.05
C SER A 120 -13.95 -19.70 -3.27
N VAL A 121 -13.89 -18.37 -3.10
CA VAL A 121 -13.44 -17.43 -4.15
C VAL A 121 -12.11 -16.81 -3.74
N PRO A 122 -10.97 -17.39 -4.11
CA PRO A 122 -9.67 -16.90 -3.70
C PRO A 122 -9.35 -15.53 -4.30
N ALA A 123 -8.47 -14.78 -3.65
CA ALA A 123 -7.97 -13.53 -4.18
C ALA A 123 -7.00 -13.76 -5.34
N SER A 124 -7.28 -13.16 -6.49
CA SER A 124 -6.37 -13.17 -7.64
C SER A 124 -5.12 -12.33 -7.41
N LYS A 125 -4.05 -12.56 -8.17
CA LYS A 125 -2.84 -11.72 -8.15
C LYS A 125 -3.18 -10.25 -8.46
N ALA A 126 -4.06 -10.02 -9.42
CA ALA A 126 -4.58 -8.68 -9.74
C ALA A 126 -5.27 -8.01 -8.54
N ALA A 127 -6.01 -8.79 -7.74
CA ALA A 127 -6.64 -8.28 -6.52
C ALA A 127 -5.64 -7.93 -5.41
N LYS A 128 -4.43 -8.50 -5.41
CA LYS A 128 -3.35 -8.06 -4.51
C LYS A 128 -2.70 -6.78 -5.01
N PHE A 129 -2.40 -6.74 -6.32
CA PHE A 129 -1.79 -5.57 -6.94
C PHE A 129 -2.67 -4.32 -6.84
N LYS A 130 -4.01 -4.44 -7.01
CA LYS A 130 -4.93 -3.30 -6.86
C LYS A 130 -4.85 -2.69 -5.45
N THR A 131 -4.76 -3.51 -4.41
CA THR A 131 -4.75 -3.03 -3.02
C THR A 131 -3.42 -2.36 -2.73
N PHE A 132 -2.32 -2.94 -3.21
CA PHE A 132 -1.01 -2.29 -3.16
C PHE A 132 -1.01 -0.94 -3.89
N ALA A 133 -1.58 -0.87 -5.09
CA ALA A 133 -1.69 0.38 -5.84
C ALA A 133 -2.51 1.44 -5.09
N GLN A 134 -3.65 1.07 -4.49
CA GLN A 134 -4.46 1.96 -3.67
C GLN A 134 -3.69 2.47 -2.44
N GLN A 135 -2.99 1.57 -1.74
CA GLN A 135 -2.19 1.94 -0.57
C GLN A 135 -1.05 2.91 -0.92
N VAL A 136 -0.40 2.67 -2.07
CA VAL A 136 0.63 3.56 -2.63
C VAL A 136 0.02 4.91 -3.04
N SER A 137 -1.14 4.93 -3.67
CA SER A 137 -1.82 6.18 -4.04
C SER A 137 -2.13 7.05 -2.82
N VAL A 138 -2.69 6.46 -1.75
CA VAL A 138 -2.93 7.19 -0.50
C VAL A 138 -1.60 7.66 0.11
N GLY A 139 -0.58 6.80 0.12
CA GLY A 139 0.75 7.14 0.63
C GLY A 139 1.37 8.34 -0.07
N PHE A 140 1.29 8.39 -1.40
CA PHE A 140 1.74 9.55 -2.16
C PHE A 140 0.90 10.80 -1.94
N ALA A 141 -0.41 10.66 -1.70
CA ALA A 141 -1.27 11.80 -1.45
C ALA A 141 -0.99 12.45 -0.08
N VAL A 142 -0.64 11.67 0.93
CA VAL A 142 -0.33 12.20 2.28
C VAL A 142 1.13 12.62 2.45
N LEU A 143 2.00 12.20 1.53
CA LEU A 143 3.41 12.59 1.51
C LEU A 143 3.53 14.10 1.28
N PRO A 144 4.27 14.84 2.13
CA PRO A 144 4.46 16.27 1.92
C PRO A 144 5.43 16.51 0.77
N TRP A 145 4.90 16.58 -0.45
CA TRP A 145 5.72 16.88 -1.63
C TRP A 145 6.15 18.35 -1.59
N SER A 146 7.36 18.63 -1.12
CA SER A 146 7.93 19.96 -1.27
C SER A 146 8.57 20.12 -2.66
N ALA A 147 8.62 21.36 -3.18
CA ALA A 147 9.38 21.67 -4.38
C ALA A 147 10.90 21.37 -4.24
N ALA A 148 11.40 21.25 -3.00
CA ALA A 148 12.77 20.81 -2.73
C ALA A 148 12.93 19.29 -2.95
N ASP A 149 11.91 18.48 -2.65
CA ASP A 149 11.97 17.01 -2.80
C ASP A 149 12.06 16.56 -4.26
N TYR A 150 11.38 17.28 -5.17
CA TYR A 150 11.53 17.09 -6.61
C TYR A 150 12.97 17.36 -7.10
N ASN A 151 13.65 18.35 -6.52
CA ASN A 151 15.02 18.69 -6.90
C ASN A 151 16.03 17.61 -6.48
N TYR A 152 15.86 16.97 -5.31
CA TYR A 152 16.74 15.88 -4.89
C TYR A 152 16.55 14.62 -5.74
N LEU A 153 15.30 14.26 -6.07
CA LEU A 153 15.01 13.15 -6.98
C LEU A 153 15.56 13.41 -8.39
N ALA A 154 15.42 14.63 -8.92
CA ALA A 154 15.96 15.02 -10.22
C ALA A 154 17.50 15.00 -10.25
N LYS A 155 18.16 15.47 -9.18
CA LYS A 155 19.63 15.43 -9.07
C LYS A 155 20.15 14.00 -8.91
N GLY A 156 19.46 13.17 -8.14
CA GLY A 156 19.82 11.77 -7.94
C GLY A 156 19.69 10.95 -9.23
N SER A 157 18.59 11.12 -9.97
CA SER A 157 18.38 10.46 -11.26
C SER A 157 19.40 10.90 -12.30
N LEU A 158 19.74 12.19 -12.34
CA LEU A 158 20.80 12.72 -13.20
C LEU A 158 22.15 12.09 -12.85
N GLY A 159 22.51 11.98 -11.57
CA GLY A 159 23.75 11.34 -11.14
C GLY A 159 23.87 9.88 -11.59
N ILE A 160 22.78 9.11 -11.49
CA ILE A 160 22.72 7.73 -11.99
C ILE A 160 22.89 7.71 -13.52
N ALA A 161 22.18 8.59 -14.24
CA ALA A 161 22.29 8.68 -15.70
C ALA A 161 23.73 9.00 -16.12
N THR A 162 24.39 9.96 -15.46
CA THR A 162 25.79 10.31 -15.73
C THR A 162 26.72 9.13 -15.48
N ALA A 163 26.55 8.40 -14.37
CA ALA A 163 27.37 7.22 -14.08
C ALA A 163 27.23 6.13 -15.17
N LEU A 164 26.00 5.88 -15.63
CA LEU A 164 25.74 4.92 -16.71
C LEU A 164 26.31 5.39 -18.05
N THR A 165 26.21 6.68 -18.37
CA THR A 165 26.81 7.26 -19.58
C THR A 165 28.34 7.12 -19.57
N LEU A 166 28.98 7.41 -18.43
CA LEU A 166 30.43 7.24 -18.30
C LEU A 166 30.85 5.77 -18.42
N TYR A 167 30.12 4.86 -17.75
CA TYR A 167 30.36 3.42 -17.86
C TYR A 167 30.24 2.93 -19.31
N SER A 168 29.16 3.32 -20.00
CA SER A 168 28.94 3.00 -21.41
C SER A 168 30.08 3.55 -22.29
N GLY A 169 30.47 4.81 -22.09
CA GLY A 169 31.60 5.42 -22.80
C GLY A 169 32.91 4.67 -22.61
N LEU A 170 33.23 4.26 -21.37
CA LEU A 170 34.41 3.45 -21.07
C LEU A 170 34.34 2.07 -21.72
N GLN A 171 33.18 1.43 -21.73
CA GLN A 171 32.96 0.15 -22.39
C GLN A 171 33.23 0.25 -23.90
N TYR A 172 32.65 1.24 -24.59
CA TYR A 172 32.90 1.46 -26.01
C TYR A 172 34.35 1.85 -26.29
N GLY A 173 34.95 2.68 -25.43
CA GLY A 173 36.36 3.05 -25.52
C GLY A 173 37.28 1.83 -25.42
N ALA A 174 37.05 0.95 -24.45
CA ALA A 174 37.83 -0.28 -24.27
C ALA A 174 37.74 -1.21 -25.49
N VAL A 175 36.55 -1.32 -26.11
CA VAL A 175 36.36 -2.06 -27.37
C VAL A 175 37.17 -1.41 -28.49
N ALA A 176 37.09 -0.09 -28.67
CA ALA A 176 37.83 0.63 -29.71
C ALA A 176 39.36 0.50 -29.56
N PHE A 177 39.90 0.59 -28.34
CA PHE A 177 41.33 0.40 -28.06
C PHE A 177 41.80 -1.02 -28.39
N LYS A 178 40.95 -2.04 -28.13
CA LYS A 178 41.27 -3.44 -28.43
C LYS A 178 41.27 -3.71 -29.93
N SER A 179 40.33 -3.13 -30.68
CA SER A 179 40.29 -3.21 -32.14
C SER A 179 41.48 -2.53 -32.82
N ARG A 180 41.97 -1.41 -32.28
CA ARG A 180 43.14 -0.69 -32.81
C ARG A 180 44.47 -1.42 -32.63
N LYS A 181 44.55 -2.36 -31.69
CA LYS A 181 45.75 -3.16 -31.40
C LYS A 181 45.82 -4.46 -32.23
N GLN A 182 44.73 -4.78 -32.94
CA GLN A 182 44.59 -5.96 -33.80
C GLN A 182 44.65 -5.61 -35.30
N ALA A 183 44.68 -4.32 -35.65
CA ALA A 183 44.92 -3.79 -36.99
C ALA A 183 46.38 -3.34 -37.10
#